data_AF-A0A9X5C9F2-F1
#
_entry.id   AF-A0A9X5C9F2-F1
#
_cell.length_a   1.000
_cell.length_b   1.000
_cell.length_c   1.000
_cell.angle_alpha   90.00
_cell.angle_beta   90.00
_cell.angle_gamma   90.00
#
_symmetry.space_group_name_H-M   'P 1'
#
loop_
_entity.id
_entity.type
_entity.pdbx_description
1 polymer ?
#
loop_
_entity_poly.entity_id
_entity_poly.type
_entity_poly.pdbx_seq_one_letter_code
_entity_poly.pdbx_strand_id
1 'polypeptide(L)'
;MFNTAKSDTENEFQYLWRLGQAKDSGVLDIDWNGIAFLMNKYCGDPDKPYSEAAYRKPYQMAKKFIEFGVFNNLNEDEYFKELQLQKQELEKERVKVRDERNELRRILREEARKESYREQILRIISESQNSPLEYDKEKKFSGVLKADNDLLISFFDVHTGIESKNFWNNFDQNILKDRINKYLDKILEIQLRHGSENAYIVLSELTSGLIHVTLRIENNQDLIEQFLCITNYISEFLYELSYHFNNVNVYVAPGN
;
A
#
# COMPACT_ATOMS: atom_id res chain seq x y z
N MET A 1 -15.30 -56.70 -33.05
CA MET A 1 -14.85 -56.50 -34.44
C MET A 1 -13.86 -55.34 -34.42
N PHE A 2 -12.62 -55.54 -34.88
CA PHE A 2 -11.63 -54.46 -34.93
C PHE A 2 -12.05 -53.39 -35.95
N ASN A 3 -11.92 -52.11 -35.61
CA ASN A 3 -12.30 -51.03 -36.52
C ASN A 3 -11.24 -50.86 -37.62
N THR A 4 -11.59 -51.20 -38.86
CA THR A 4 -10.70 -51.11 -40.03
C THR A 4 -10.90 -49.84 -40.86
N ALA A 5 -11.71 -48.88 -40.42
CA ALA A 5 -11.85 -47.59 -41.08
C ALA A 5 -10.78 -46.61 -40.60
N LYS A 6 -10.35 -45.71 -41.50
CA LYS A 6 -9.44 -44.61 -41.15
C LYS A 6 -10.19 -43.54 -40.33
N SER A 7 -9.61 -43.09 -39.23
CA SER A 7 -10.07 -41.94 -38.43
C SER A 7 -9.64 -40.62 -39.06
N ASP A 8 -10.45 -39.58 -38.88
CA ASP A 8 -10.13 -38.23 -39.38
C ASP A 8 -8.90 -37.60 -38.70
N THR A 9 -8.50 -38.12 -37.53
CA THR A 9 -7.34 -37.64 -36.76
C THR A 9 -6.06 -38.43 -37.02
N GLU A 10 -6.11 -39.55 -37.76
CA GLU A 10 -4.93 -40.39 -38.02
C GLU A 10 -4.36 -40.14 -39.42
N ASN A 11 -3.05 -39.91 -39.49
CA ASN A 11 -2.33 -39.84 -40.76
C ASN A 11 -2.10 -41.25 -41.35
N GLU A 12 -1.64 -41.33 -42.60
CA GLU A 12 -1.43 -42.60 -43.30
C GLU A 12 -0.52 -43.58 -42.55
N PHE A 13 0.59 -43.08 -41.97
CA PHE A 13 1.54 -43.91 -41.25
C PHE A 13 0.99 -44.40 -39.92
N GLN A 14 0.21 -43.57 -39.21
CA GLN A 14 -0.48 -43.95 -37.98
C GLN A 14 -1.54 -45.01 -38.24
N TYR A 15 -2.30 -44.87 -39.34
CA TYR A 15 -3.28 -45.84 -39.78
C TYR A 15 -2.63 -47.18 -40.13
N LEU A 16 -1.55 -47.16 -40.92
CA LEU A 16 -0.76 -48.35 -41.25
C LEU A 16 -0.20 -49.05 -40.00
N TRP A 17 0.34 -48.25 -39.06
CA TRP A 17 0.88 -48.76 -37.80
C TRP A 17 -0.20 -49.47 -36.97
N ARG A 18 -1.39 -48.87 -36.87
CA ARG A 18 -2.53 -49.43 -36.14
C ARG A 18 -3.03 -50.75 -36.74
N LEU A 19 -3.17 -50.82 -38.07
CA LEU A 19 -3.56 -52.06 -38.76
C LEU A 19 -2.49 -53.15 -38.60
N GLY A 20 -1.21 -52.80 -38.74
CA GLY A 20 -0.10 -53.74 -38.56
C GLY A 20 -0.02 -54.30 -37.14
N GLN A 21 -0.19 -53.46 -36.10
CA GLN A 21 -0.26 -53.90 -34.70
C GLN A 21 -1.47 -54.81 -34.42
N ALA A 22 -2.63 -54.51 -35.00
CA ALA A 22 -3.84 -55.33 -34.85
C ALA A 22 -3.71 -56.71 -35.49
N LYS A 23 -2.98 -56.78 -36.61
CA LYS A 23 -2.60 -58.03 -37.25
C LYS A 23 -1.61 -58.82 -36.40
N ASP A 24 -0.52 -58.20 -35.95
CA ASP A 24 0.53 -58.86 -35.16
C ASP A 24 0.00 -59.36 -33.81
N SER A 25 -0.99 -58.68 -33.22
CA SER A 25 -1.67 -59.09 -31.99
C SER A 25 -2.76 -60.16 -32.20
N GLY A 26 -3.05 -60.56 -33.45
CA GLY A 26 -4.08 -61.56 -33.78
C GLY A 26 -5.52 -61.07 -33.61
N VAL A 27 -5.73 -59.77 -33.35
CA VAL A 27 -7.06 -59.15 -33.20
C VAL A 27 -7.72 -58.92 -34.57
N LEU A 28 -6.91 -58.81 -35.62
CA LEU A 28 -7.35 -58.65 -37.01
C LEU A 28 -6.79 -59.78 -37.87
N ASP A 29 -7.65 -60.76 -38.19
CA ASP A 29 -7.30 -61.92 -39.01
C ASP A 29 -7.39 -61.60 -40.51
N ILE A 30 -6.44 -60.78 -40.99
CA ILE A 30 -6.27 -60.46 -42.41
C ILE A 30 -4.81 -60.59 -42.85
N ASP A 31 -4.61 -61.01 -44.09
CA ASP A 31 -3.29 -61.06 -44.69
C ASP A 31 -2.78 -59.66 -45.09
N TRP A 32 -1.53 -59.57 -45.57
CA TRP A 32 -0.96 -58.28 -45.93
C TRP A 32 -1.60 -57.71 -47.21
N ASN A 33 -2.22 -58.55 -48.05
CA ASN A 33 -3.05 -58.09 -49.17
C ASN A 33 -4.33 -57.42 -48.68
N GLY A 34 -4.98 -57.94 -47.63
CA GLY A 34 -6.12 -57.30 -46.98
C GLY A 34 -5.78 -55.94 -46.37
N ILE A 35 -4.61 -55.82 -45.73
CA ILE A 35 -4.10 -54.51 -45.26
C ILE A 35 -3.82 -53.59 -46.45
N ALA A 36 -3.20 -54.07 -47.52
CA ALA A 36 -2.94 -53.27 -48.71
C ALA A 36 -4.24 -52.77 -49.37
N PHE A 37 -5.29 -53.59 -49.39
CA PHE A 37 -6.60 -53.17 -49.87
C PHE A 37 -7.16 -52.02 -49.04
N LEU A 38 -7.12 -52.11 -47.71
CA LEU A 38 -7.56 -51.05 -46.80
C LEU A 38 -6.71 -49.79 -46.94
N MET A 39 -5.40 -49.93 -47.05
CA MET A 39 -4.48 -48.81 -47.23
C MET A 39 -4.71 -48.09 -48.56
N ASN A 40 -4.83 -48.84 -49.67
CA ASN A 40 -5.13 -48.26 -50.97
C ASN A 40 -6.50 -47.58 -51.00
N LYS A 41 -7.49 -48.15 -50.31
CA LYS A 41 -8.85 -47.58 -50.22
C LYS A 41 -8.90 -46.23 -49.52
N TYR A 42 -8.15 -46.06 -48.43
CA TYR A 42 -8.24 -44.85 -47.58
C TYR A 42 -7.09 -43.85 -47.76
N CYS A 43 -5.96 -44.30 -48.31
CA CYS A 43 -4.74 -43.50 -48.41
C CYS A 43 -4.02 -43.62 -49.77
N GLY A 44 -4.38 -44.58 -50.62
CA GLY A 44 -3.70 -44.81 -51.89
C GLY A 44 -4.24 -43.98 -53.04
N ASP A 45 -3.46 -43.95 -54.13
CA ASP A 45 -3.88 -43.39 -55.41
C ASP A 45 -4.75 -44.41 -56.16
N PRO A 46 -6.01 -44.08 -56.52
CA PRO A 46 -6.90 -44.97 -57.25
C PRO A 46 -6.33 -45.46 -58.59
N ASP A 47 -5.49 -44.64 -59.24
CA ASP A 47 -4.92 -44.94 -60.56
C ASP A 47 -3.66 -45.83 -60.47
N LYS A 48 -3.06 -45.97 -59.27
CA LYS A 48 -1.83 -46.73 -59.03
C LYS A 48 -1.85 -47.42 -57.65
N PRO A 49 -2.60 -48.51 -57.49
CA PRO A 49 -2.64 -49.24 -56.24
C PRO A 49 -1.28 -49.88 -55.93
N TYR A 50 -0.79 -49.68 -54.70
CA TYR A 50 0.46 -50.29 -54.24
C TYR A 50 0.25 -51.74 -53.78
N SER A 51 1.26 -52.57 -53.96
CA SER A 51 1.25 -53.96 -53.47
C SER A 51 1.47 -54.05 -51.96
N GLU A 52 1.18 -55.21 -51.36
CA GLU A 52 1.36 -55.47 -49.93
C GLU A 52 2.77 -55.11 -49.41
N ALA A 53 3.79 -55.24 -50.26
CA ALA A 53 5.17 -55.01 -49.89
C ALA A 53 5.45 -53.53 -49.59
N ALA A 54 4.73 -52.62 -50.25
CA ALA A 54 4.84 -51.18 -50.03
C ALA A 54 4.39 -50.78 -48.62
N TYR A 55 3.44 -51.53 -48.03
CA TYR A 55 2.90 -51.27 -46.69
C TYR A 55 3.56 -52.11 -45.60
N ARG A 56 3.87 -53.38 -45.90
CA ARG A 56 4.53 -54.30 -44.96
C ARG A 56 5.95 -53.87 -44.59
N LYS A 57 6.76 -53.45 -45.58
CA LYS A 57 8.17 -53.10 -45.35
C LYS A 57 8.33 -51.89 -44.41
N PRO A 58 7.61 -50.76 -44.62
CA PRO A 58 7.65 -49.63 -43.69
C PRO A 58 7.19 -50.00 -42.28
N TYR A 59 6.11 -50.79 -42.14
CA TYR A 59 5.66 -51.27 -40.83
C TYR A 59 6.76 -52.06 -40.10
N GLN A 60 7.38 -53.03 -40.77
CA GLN A 60 8.45 -53.83 -40.19
C GLN A 60 9.68 -53.00 -39.81
N MET A 61 10.01 -51.97 -40.61
CA MET A 61 11.10 -51.04 -40.30
C MET A 61 10.79 -50.19 -39.06
N ALA A 62 9.59 -49.60 -39.00
CA ALA A 62 9.14 -48.82 -37.86
C ALA A 62 9.12 -49.65 -36.57
N LYS A 63 8.65 -50.90 -36.67
CA LYS A 63 8.66 -51.86 -35.56
C LYS A 63 10.06 -52.12 -35.04
N LYS A 64 11.03 -52.35 -35.93
CA LYS A 64 12.44 -52.50 -35.55
C LYS A 64 12.98 -51.26 -34.84
N PHE A 65 12.74 -50.05 -35.35
CA PHE A 65 13.25 -48.84 -34.70
C PHE A 65 12.72 -48.66 -33.27
N ILE A 66 11.46 -49.03 -33.03
CA ILE A 66 10.85 -49.00 -31.70
C ILE A 66 11.42 -50.11 -30.81
N GLU A 67 11.50 -51.35 -31.30
CA GLU A 67 12.03 -52.51 -30.55
C GLU A 67 13.50 -52.33 -30.15
N PHE A 68 14.31 -51.72 -31.02
CA PHE A 68 15.72 -51.42 -30.75
C PHE A 68 15.91 -50.10 -29.98
N GLY A 69 14.83 -49.44 -29.54
CA GLY A 69 14.90 -48.27 -28.67
C GLY A 69 15.61 -47.07 -29.29
N VAL A 70 15.61 -46.94 -30.61
CA VAL A 70 16.33 -45.87 -31.35
C VAL A 70 15.86 -44.47 -30.93
N PHE A 71 14.63 -44.36 -30.43
CA PHE A 71 14.03 -43.11 -29.98
C PHE A 71 14.06 -42.90 -28.46
N ASN A 72 14.67 -43.80 -27.67
CA ASN A 72 14.66 -43.73 -26.19
C ASN A 72 15.45 -42.54 -25.62
N ASN A 73 16.43 -42.00 -26.38
CA ASN A 73 17.21 -40.83 -25.95
C ASN A 73 16.46 -39.50 -26.10
N LEU A 74 15.23 -39.52 -26.64
CA LEU A 74 14.30 -38.39 -26.67
C LEU A 74 13.43 -38.39 -25.41
N ASN A 75 14.01 -38.64 -24.24
CA ASN A 75 13.30 -38.49 -22.98
C ASN A 75 13.05 -37.00 -22.73
N GLU A 76 11.92 -36.52 -23.26
CA GLU A 76 11.38 -35.17 -23.07
C GLU A 76 11.33 -34.77 -21.59
N ASP A 77 11.28 -35.75 -20.68
CA ASP A 77 11.12 -35.56 -19.23
C ASP A 77 12.27 -34.79 -18.55
N GLU A 78 13.54 -35.05 -18.88
CA GLU A 78 14.66 -34.34 -18.22
C GLU A 78 14.75 -32.88 -18.68
N TYR A 79 14.65 -32.66 -19.99
CA TYR A 79 14.64 -31.32 -20.58
C TYR A 79 13.42 -30.51 -20.12
N PHE A 80 12.24 -31.14 -20.06
CA PHE A 80 11.02 -30.53 -19.57
C PHE A 80 11.13 -30.14 -18.08
N LYS A 81 11.76 -30.99 -17.27
CA LYS A 81 11.99 -30.70 -15.84
C LYS A 81 12.96 -29.54 -15.63
N GLU A 82 14.04 -29.46 -16.40
CA GLU A 82 14.97 -28.33 -16.35
C GLU A 82 14.27 -27.02 -16.76
N LEU A 83 13.48 -27.06 -17.84
CA LEU A 83 12.71 -25.91 -18.30
C LEU A 83 11.66 -25.46 -17.26
N GLN A 84 11.04 -26.39 -16.54
CA GLN A 84 10.12 -26.08 -15.44
C GLN A 84 10.85 -25.39 -14.28
N LEU A 85 12.04 -25.85 -13.90
CA LEU A 85 12.85 -25.22 -12.84
C LEU A 85 13.24 -23.79 -13.22
N GLN A 86 13.72 -23.59 -14.46
CA GLN A 86 14.07 -22.25 -14.95
C GLN A 86 12.85 -21.31 -14.96
N LYS A 87 11.66 -21.79 -15.36
CA LYS A 87 10.42 -20.99 -15.28
C LYS A 87 10.08 -20.60 -13.84
N GLN A 88 10.22 -21.53 -12.90
CA GLN A 88 9.98 -21.26 -11.48
C GLN A 88 10.98 -20.23 -10.91
N GLU A 89 12.25 -20.30 -11.28
CA GLU A 89 13.25 -19.30 -10.87
C GLU A 89 12.92 -17.92 -11.43
N LEU A 90 12.53 -17.86 -12.70
CA LEU A 90 12.15 -16.61 -13.36
C LEU A 90 10.89 -15.99 -12.72
N GLU A 91 9.92 -16.81 -12.33
CA GLU A 91 8.76 -16.36 -11.56
C GLU A 91 9.14 -15.83 -10.18
N LYS A 92 10.04 -16.50 -9.45
CA LYS A 92 10.55 -16.03 -8.15
C LYS A 92 11.24 -14.66 -8.29
N GLU A 93 12.10 -14.48 -9.28
CA GLU A 93 12.78 -13.20 -9.53
C GLU A 93 11.78 -12.09 -9.89
N ARG A 94 10.74 -12.40 -10.69
CA ARG A 94 9.66 -11.43 -10.99
C ARG A 94 8.92 -10.98 -9.73
N VAL A 95 8.67 -11.89 -8.79
CA VAL A 95 8.04 -11.55 -7.51
C VAL A 95 8.96 -10.65 -6.69
N LYS A 96 10.24 -11.00 -6.54
CA LYS A 96 11.22 -10.16 -5.82
C LYS A 96 11.28 -8.74 -6.38
N VAL A 97 11.42 -8.59 -7.70
CA VAL A 97 11.46 -7.28 -8.35
C VAL A 97 10.16 -6.50 -8.15
N ARG A 98 9.00 -7.19 -8.15
CA ARG A 98 7.71 -6.55 -7.87
C ARG A 98 7.64 -6.04 -6.44
N ASP A 99 8.10 -6.82 -5.47
CA ASP A 99 8.10 -6.45 -4.06
C ASP A 99 9.07 -5.28 -3.80
N GLU A 100 10.27 -5.31 -4.36
CA GLU A 100 11.22 -4.18 -4.31
C GLU A 100 10.62 -2.91 -4.90
N ARG A 101 9.94 -3.00 -6.06
CA ARG A 101 9.25 -1.85 -6.67
C ARG A 101 8.10 -1.33 -5.82
N ASN A 102 7.34 -2.22 -5.19
CA ASN A 102 6.24 -1.83 -4.30
C ASN A 102 6.77 -1.11 -3.06
N GLU A 103 7.87 -1.62 -2.49
CA GLU A 103 8.54 -1.02 -1.35
C GLU A 103 9.13 0.35 -1.70
N LEU A 104 9.85 0.46 -2.83
CA LEU A 104 10.37 1.73 -3.33
C LEU A 104 9.23 2.75 -3.54
N ARG A 105 8.11 2.33 -4.14
CA ARG A 105 6.93 3.20 -4.30
C ARG A 105 6.28 3.57 -2.97
N ARG A 106 6.39 2.75 -1.93
CA ARG A 106 5.95 3.10 -0.57
C ARG A 106 6.83 4.22 -0.01
N ILE A 107 8.15 4.04 -0.06
CA ILE A 107 9.13 5.03 0.42
C ILE A 107 8.97 6.37 -0.31
N LEU A 108 8.93 6.35 -1.65
CA LEU A 108 8.75 7.57 -2.45
C LEU A 108 7.43 8.30 -2.14
N ARG A 109 6.34 7.54 -1.91
CA ARG A 109 5.06 8.15 -1.50
C ARG A 109 5.15 8.79 -0.11
N GLU A 110 5.86 8.17 0.82
CA GLU A 110 6.07 8.73 2.17
C GLU A 110 6.94 9.98 2.14
N GLU A 111 7.99 9.98 1.33
CA GLU A 111 8.90 11.12 1.16
C GLU A 111 8.19 12.31 0.50
N ALA A 112 7.48 12.08 -0.62
CA ALA A 112 6.67 13.11 -1.27
C ALA A 112 5.60 13.70 -0.33
N ARG A 113 5.04 12.90 0.58
CA ARG A 113 4.10 13.38 1.60
C ARG A 113 4.78 14.27 2.64
N LYS A 114 5.99 13.93 3.09
CA LYS A 114 6.77 14.75 4.03
C LYS A 114 7.15 16.09 3.38
N GLU A 115 7.56 16.06 2.12
CA GLU A 115 7.91 17.25 1.35
C GLU A 115 6.69 18.17 1.19
N SER A 116 5.56 17.65 0.72
CA SER A 116 4.31 18.41 0.59
C SER A 116 3.85 19.01 1.93
N TYR A 117 3.99 18.28 3.04
CA TYR A 117 3.66 18.81 4.36
C TYR A 117 4.59 19.95 4.78
N ARG A 118 5.89 19.82 4.50
CA ARG A 118 6.88 20.88 4.77
C ARG A 118 6.60 22.13 3.94
N GLU A 119 6.29 21.99 2.66
CA GLU A 119 5.91 23.11 1.80
C GLU A 119 4.67 23.84 2.31
N GLN A 120 3.66 23.09 2.77
CA GLN A 120 2.47 23.68 3.40
C GLN A 120 2.82 24.50 4.64
N ILE A 121 3.66 23.97 5.53
CA ILE A 121 4.14 24.72 6.72
C ILE A 121 4.84 26.01 6.29
N LEU A 122 5.78 25.92 5.34
CA LEU A 122 6.54 27.09 4.89
C LEU A 122 5.64 28.15 4.27
N ARG A 123 4.68 27.74 3.44
CA ARG A 123 3.68 28.64 2.83
C ARG A 123 2.88 29.36 3.92
N ILE A 124 2.29 28.61 4.85
CA ILE A 124 1.42 29.21 5.87
C ILE A 124 2.22 30.12 6.80
N ILE A 125 3.44 29.74 7.20
CA ILE A 125 4.32 30.63 7.99
C ILE A 125 4.66 31.90 7.21
N SER A 126 4.96 31.79 5.91
CA SER A 126 5.27 32.96 5.08
C SER A 126 4.07 33.90 4.87
N GLU A 127 2.87 33.35 4.83
CA GLU A 127 1.61 34.09 4.72
C GLU A 127 1.15 34.65 6.07
N SER A 128 1.56 34.01 7.18
CA SER A 128 1.22 34.46 8.52
C SER A 128 1.88 35.81 8.81
N GLN A 129 1.05 36.84 8.97
CA GLN A 129 1.49 38.15 9.43
C GLN A 129 1.71 38.10 10.94
N ASN A 130 2.84 37.55 11.36
CA ASN A 130 3.26 37.63 12.75
C ASN A 130 4.08 38.90 12.92
N SER A 131 3.47 39.91 13.54
CA SER A 131 4.21 41.07 14.04
C SER A 131 5.15 40.60 15.15
N PRO A 132 6.46 40.90 15.09
CA PRO A 132 7.32 40.68 16.24
C PRO A 132 6.74 41.42 17.45
N LEU A 133 6.84 40.81 18.63
CA LEU A 133 6.39 41.40 19.89
C LEU A 133 6.96 42.82 20.06
N GLU A 134 6.09 43.82 20.20
CA GLU A 134 6.49 45.14 20.68
C GLU A 134 6.75 45.04 22.19
N TYR A 135 7.94 44.56 22.57
CA TYR A 135 8.34 44.45 23.96
C TYR A 135 8.49 45.84 24.59
N ASP A 136 7.48 46.22 25.37
CA ASP A 136 7.50 47.45 26.15
C ASP A 136 8.36 47.26 27.40
N LYS A 137 9.60 47.73 27.31
CA LYS A 137 10.56 47.70 28.43
C LYS A 137 10.04 48.44 29.67
N GLU A 138 9.16 49.42 29.49
CA GLU A 138 8.65 50.28 30.56
C GLU A 138 7.54 49.60 31.37
N LYS A 139 6.85 48.59 30.82
CA LYS A 139 5.83 47.82 31.54
C LYS A 139 6.40 46.67 32.36
N LYS A 140 7.71 46.44 32.33
CA LYS A 140 8.35 45.33 33.04
C LYS A 140 7.91 45.33 34.52
N PHE A 141 7.35 44.20 34.97
CA PHE A 141 7.01 44.03 36.37
C PHE A 141 8.29 44.23 37.21
N SER A 142 8.29 45.31 38.00
CA SER A 142 9.41 45.71 38.86
C SER A 142 9.16 45.40 40.33
N GLY A 143 7.93 44.98 40.65
CA GLY A 143 7.62 44.41 41.95
C GLY A 143 8.29 43.04 42.09
N VAL A 144 8.71 42.70 43.29
CA VAL A 144 8.95 41.30 43.65
C VAL A 144 7.81 40.97 44.60
N LEU A 145 6.82 40.21 44.11
CA LEU A 145 5.85 39.59 45.00
C LEU A 145 6.63 38.57 45.83
N LYS A 146 6.61 38.68 47.16
CA LYS A 146 7.11 37.62 48.04
C LYS A 146 5.91 37.02 48.74
N ALA A 147 5.56 35.81 48.34
CA ALA A 147 4.46 35.07 48.94
C ALA A 147 4.90 33.64 49.26
N ASP A 148 4.12 32.96 50.09
CA ASP A 148 4.31 31.55 50.46
C ASP A 148 3.51 30.60 49.58
N ASN A 149 2.87 31.12 48.52
CA ASN A 149 2.07 30.35 47.59
C ASN A 149 2.35 30.70 46.12
N ASP A 150 2.12 29.70 45.27
CA ASP A 150 2.20 29.78 43.82
C ASP A 150 0.88 29.34 43.20
N LEU A 151 0.66 29.67 41.94
CA LEU A 151 -0.54 29.32 41.20
C LEU A 151 -0.27 28.22 40.18
N LEU A 152 -1.03 27.13 40.26
CA LEU A 152 -1.08 26.09 39.23
C LEU A 152 -2.25 26.39 38.28
N ILE A 153 -1.94 26.58 37.00
CA ILE A 153 -2.87 26.96 35.94
C ILE A 153 -2.98 25.79 34.96
N SER A 154 -4.19 25.27 34.77
CA SER A 154 -4.48 24.16 33.87
C SER A 154 -5.09 24.68 32.57
N PHE A 155 -4.38 24.52 31.46
CA PHE A 155 -4.80 24.99 30.13
C PHE A 155 -4.92 23.76 29.21
N PHE A 156 -6.08 23.10 29.30
CA PHE A 156 -6.36 21.80 28.68
C PHE A 156 -7.58 21.88 27.75
N ASP A 157 -7.75 20.85 26.91
CA ASP A 157 -8.96 20.55 26.11
C ASP A 157 -9.48 21.75 25.30
N VAL A 158 -8.54 22.48 24.68
CA VAL A 158 -8.86 23.69 23.91
C VAL A 158 -9.53 23.33 22.60
N HIS A 159 -9.06 22.24 21.98
CA HIS A 159 -9.52 21.73 20.69
C HIS A 159 -9.72 22.84 19.64
N THR A 160 -8.67 23.64 19.44
CA THR A 160 -8.65 24.72 18.46
C THR A 160 -9.04 24.18 17.08
N GLY A 161 -9.89 24.89 16.33
CA GLY A 161 -10.36 24.49 14.99
C GLY A 161 -11.66 23.70 14.94
N ILE A 162 -12.25 23.35 16.09
CA ILE A 162 -13.63 22.84 16.10
C ILE A 162 -14.59 24.02 15.89
N GLU A 163 -15.51 23.87 14.94
CA GLU A 163 -16.71 24.68 14.86
C GLU A 163 -17.90 23.82 15.28
N SER A 164 -18.58 24.22 16.35
CA SER A 164 -19.77 23.52 16.84
C SER A 164 -20.88 24.52 17.03
N LYS A 165 -21.95 24.37 16.26
CA LYS A 165 -23.21 25.08 16.48
C LYS A 165 -24.31 24.07 16.77
N ASN A 166 -24.59 23.85 18.05
CA ASN A 166 -25.68 22.99 18.49
C ASN A 166 -26.53 23.72 19.53
N PHE A 167 -27.64 23.09 19.94
CA PHE A 167 -28.60 23.70 20.88
C PHE A 167 -27.96 24.05 22.24
N TRP A 168 -26.87 23.37 22.62
CA TRP A 168 -26.23 23.48 23.93
C TRP A 168 -24.97 24.34 23.94
N ASN A 169 -24.25 24.42 22.82
CA ASN A 169 -22.96 25.08 22.71
C ASN A 169 -22.78 25.66 21.30
N ASN A 170 -22.40 26.93 21.27
CA ASN A 170 -21.82 27.56 20.09
C ASN A 170 -20.33 27.75 20.38
N PHE A 171 -19.47 27.21 19.52
CA PHE A 171 -18.02 27.28 19.64
C PHE A 171 -17.42 27.56 18.26
N ASP A 172 -16.64 28.62 18.19
CA ASP A 172 -15.86 29.08 17.05
C ASP A 172 -14.57 29.75 17.57
N GLN A 173 -13.69 30.18 16.68
CA GLN A 173 -12.41 30.82 17.05
C GLN A 173 -12.58 32.13 17.84
N ASN A 174 -13.61 32.92 17.58
CA ASN A 174 -13.85 34.17 18.32
C ASN A 174 -14.29 33.87 19.75
N ILE A 175 -15.18 32.88 19.92
CA ILE A 175 -15.64 32.39 21.22
C ILE A 175 -14.47 31.79 22.01
N LEU A 176 -13.55 31.09 21.33
CA LEU A 176 -12.32 30.59 21.96
C LEU A 176 -11.48 31.74 22.52
N LYS A 177 -11.21 32.79 21.73
CA LYS A 177 -10.50 33.99 22.20
C LYS A 177 -11.18 34.62 23.43
N ASP A 178 -12.51 34.79 23.38
CA ASP A 178 -13.27 35.34 24.50
C ASP A 178 -13.18 34.47 25.77
N ARG A 179 -13.14 33.14 25.61
CA ARG A 179 -12.96 32.20 26.73
C ARG A 179 -11.56 32.30 27.33
N ILE A 180 -10.52 32.41 26.50
CA ILE A 180 -9.14 32.60 26.98
C ILE A 180 -9.02 33.91 27.76
N ASN A 181 -9.61 35.01 27.26
CA ASN A 181 -9.62 36.29 27.96
C ASN A 181 -10.33 36.20 29.33
N LYS A 182 -11.51 35.56 29.38
CA LYS A 182 -12.22 35.33 30.66
C LYS A 182 -11.43 34.45 31.62
N TYR A 183 -10.70 33.47 31.09
CA TYR A 183 -9.85 32.60 31.90
C TYR A 183 -8.66 33.36 32.49
N LEU A 184 -8.01 34.21 31.68
CA LEU A 184 -6.97 35.13 32.12
C LEU A 184 -7.49 36.06 33.23
N ASP A 185 -8.65 36.70 33.05
CA ASP A 185 -9.26 37.54 34.08
C ASP A 185 -9.44 36.80 35.41
N LYS A 186 -9.86 35.52 35.36
CA LYS A 186 -10.04 34.70 36.56
C LYS A 186 -8.73 34.32 37.22
N ILE A 187 -7.69 34.05 36.44
CA ILE A 187 -6.34 33.81 36.96
C ILE A 187 -5.84 35.06 37.69
N LEU A 188 -5.99 36.24 37.10
CA LEU A 188 -5.56 37.50 37.70
C LEU A 188 -6.39 37.85 38.96
N GLU A 189 -7.70 37.58 38.96
CA GLU A 189 -8.55 37.74 40.15
C GLU A 189 -8.05 36.88 41.33
N ILE A 190 -7.69 35.63 41.06
CA ILE A 190 -7.17 34.69 42.05
C ILE A 190 -5.77 35.13 42.51
N GLN A 191 -4.90 35.50 41.58
CA GLN A 191 -3.55 35.99 41.87
C GLN A 191 -3.60 37.20 42.81
N LEU A 192 -4.45 38.20 42.52
CA LEU A 192 -4.61 39.39 43.35
C LEU A 192 -5.21 39.08 44.72
N ARG A 193 -6.16 38.12 44.79
CA ARG A 193 -6.80 37.73 46.05
C ARG A 193 -5.85 37.02 47.00
N HIS A 194 -4.98 36.18 46.47
CA HIS A 194 -4.12 35.29 47.26
C HIS A 194 -2.65 35.68 47.30
N GLY A 195 -2.25 36.68 46.50
CA GLY A 195 -0.89 37.19 46.43
C GLY A 195 0.11 36.24 45.78
N SER A 196 -0.33 35.31 44.93
CA SER A 196 0.53 34.25 44.37
C SER A 196 1.75 34.80 43.63
N GLU A 197 2.91 34.23 43.94
CA GLU A 197 4.20 34.73 43.48
C GLU A 197 4.54 34.26 42.06
N ASN A 198 4.48 32.94 41.83
CA ASN A 198 4.82 32.33 40.54
C ASN A 198 3.60 31.63 39.92
N ALA A 199 3.63 31.50 38.59
CA ALA A 199 2.65 30.74 37.83
C ALA A 199 3.29 29.47 37.25
N TYR A 200 2.62 28.35 37.41
CA TYR A 200 2.96 27.05 36.81
C TYR A 200 1.83 26.67 35.86
N ILE A 201 2.08 26.73 34.56
CA ILE A 201 1.09 26.48 33.53
C ILE A 201 1.32 25.10 32.95
N VAL A 202 0.29 24.28 32.92
CA VAL A 202 0.31 22.98 32.25
C VAL A 202 -0.56 23.06 31.01
N LEU A 203 0.02 22.79 29.85
CA LEU A 203 -0.63 22.77 28.54
C LEU A 203 -0.87 21.34 28.08
N SER A 204 -2.07 21.02 27.62
CA SER A 204 -2.42 19.72 27.03
C SER A 204 -3.59 19.84 26.06
N GLU A 205 -3.74 18.90 25.12
CA GLU A 205 -4.84 18.82 24.15
C GLU A 205 -5.24 20.17 23.48
N LEU A 206 -4.27 20.82 22.83
CA LEU A 206 -4.42 22.18 22.27
C LEU A 206 -5.11 22.23 20.89
N THR A 207 -4.84 21.25 20.03
CA THR A 207 -5.36 21.16 18.66
C THR A 207 -6.38 20.03 18.54
N SER A 208 -7.35 20.16 17.62
CA SER A 208 -8.30 19.09 17.36
C SER A 208 -7.69 18.00 16.47
N GLY A 209 -8.08 16.73 16.71
CA GLY A 209 -7.63 15.59 15.90
C GLY A 209 -8.21 15.57 14.48
N LEU A 210 -7.65 14.70 13.63
CA LEU A 210 -8.05 14.51 12.24
C LEU A 210 -9.40 13.80 12.12
N ILE A 211 -10.43 14.47 11.61
CA ILE A 211 -11.81 13.94 11.58
C ILE A 211 -12.08 13.07 10.33
N HIS A 212 -11.34 13.25 9.23
CA HIS A 212 -11.57 12.49 7.99
C HIS A 212 -10.30 12.00 7.27
N VAL A 213 -9.99 10.71 7.32
CA VAL A 213 -8.79 10.10 6.70
C VAL A 213 -8.68 10.38 5.18
N THR A 214 -9.81 10.66 4.51
CA THR A 214 -9.91 10.83 3.06
C THR A 214 -9.35 12.16 2.55
N LEU A 215 -9.43 13.25 3.32
CA LEU A 215 -9.04 14.60 2.91
C LEU A 215 -7.73 15.03 3.59
N ARG A 216 -6.70 14.20 3.47
CA ARG A 216 -5.45 14.36 4.25
C ARG A 216 -4.71 15.68 4.01
N ILE A 217 -4.82 16.27 2.81
CA ILE A 217 -4.17 17.55 2.51
C ILE A 217 -4.89 18.70 3.21
N GLU A 218 -6.22 18.80 3.03
CA GLU A 218 -7.05 19.80 3.71
C GLU A 218 -6.91 19.69 5.22
N ASN A 219 -7.03 18.48 5.75
CA ASN A 219 -6.77 18.17 7.16
C ASN A 219 -5.39 18.64 7.67
N ASN A 220 -4.33 18.45 6.88
CA ASN A 220 -3.00 18.88 7.27
C ASN A 220 -2.90 20.40 7.28
N GLN A 221 -3.53 21.07 6.31
CA GLN A 221 -3.63 22.51 6.27
C GLN A 221 -4.42 23.04 7.48
N ASP A 222 -5.58 22.45 7.78
CA ASP A 222 -6.41 22.79 8.94
C ASP A 222 -5.63 22.61 10.26
N LEU A 223 -4.88 21.52 10.41
CA LEU A 223 -4.04 21.31 11.60
C LEU A 223 -2.95 22.37 11.76
N ILE A 224 -2.30 22.79 10.66
CA ILE A 224 -1.27 23.83 10.73
C ILE A 224 -1.91 25.17 11.08
N GLU A 225 -3.08 25.49 10.52
CA GLU A 225 -3.84 26.71 10.85
C GLU A 225 -4.28 26.70 12.33
N GLN A 226 -4.80 25.58 12.82
CA GLN A 226 -5.14 25.37 14.24
C GLN A 226 -3.92 25.58 15.14
N PHE A 227 -2.79 24.99 14.77
CA PHE A 227 -1.54 25.12 15.52
C PHE A 227 -1.07 26.57 15.60
N LEU A 228 -1.05 27.29 14.48
CA LEU A 228 -0.64 28.69 14.46
C LEU A 228 -1.58 29.56 15.29
N CYS A 229 -2.89 29.36 15.16
CA CYS A 229 -3.91 30.06 15.93
C CYS A 229 -3.69 29.89 17.44
N ILE A 230 -3.54 28.64 17.92
CA ILE A 230 -3.37 28.41 19.35
C ILE A 230 -2.01 28.89 19.85
N THR A 231 -0.94 28.80 19.05
CA THR A 231 0.37 29.35 19.44
C THR A 231 0.34 30.86 19.60
N ASN A 232 -0.44 31.57 18.78
CA ASN A 232 -0.62 33.01 18.92
C ASN A 232 -1.37 33.35 20.22
N TYR A 233 -2.48 32.66 20.50
CA TYR A 233 -3.22 32.88 21.75
C TYR A 233 -2.42 32.52 23.00
N ILE A 234 -1.66 31.42 22.98
CA ILE A 234 -0.78 31.06 24.09
C ILE A 234 0.32 32.12 24.26
N SER A 235 0.88 32.65 23.16
CA SER A 235 1.90 33.70 23.25
C SER A 235 1.35 34.97 23.91
N GLU A 236 0.16 35.42 23.51
CA GLU A 236 -0.53 36.57 24.14
C GLU A 236 -0.86 36.28 25.62
N PHE A 237 -1.37 35.08 25.92
CA PHE A 237 -1.70 34.64 27.27
C PHE A 237 -0.47 34.62 28.20
N LEU A 238 0.63 34.02 27.76
CA LEU A 238 1.89 33.98 28.52
C LEU A 238 2.51 35.36 28.68
N TYR A 239 2.39 36.21 27.67
CA TYR A 239 2.85 37.59 27.71
C TYR A 239 2.15 38.39 28.80
N GLU A 240 0.82 38.32 28.87
CA GLU A 240 0.07 39.00 29.93
C GLU A 240 0.44 38.47 31.32
N LEU A 241 0.54 37.15 31.50
CA LEU A 241 0.96 36.57 32.79
C LEU A 241 2.36 37.01 33.23
N SER A 242 3.27 37.28 32.28
CA SER A 242 4.62 37.75 32.60
C SER A 242 4.66 39.12 33.28
N TYR A 243 3.59 39.91 33.19
CA TYR A 243 3.46 41.19 33.90
C TYR A 243 2.93 41.06 35.33
N HIS A 244 2.34 39.92 35.68
CA HIS A 244 1.62 39.73 36.94
C HIS A 244 2.31 38.75 37.90
N PHE A 245 3.22 37.92 37.41
CA PHE A 245 3.95 36.94 38.19
C PHE A 245 5.46 37.19 38.12
N ASN A 246 6.20 36.82 39.17
CA ASN A 246 7.67 36.90 39.17
C ASN A 246 8.27 35.94 38.13
N ASN A 247 7.76 34.70 38.09
CA ASN A 247 8.15 33.69 37.13
C ASN A 247 6.92 32.97 36.57
N VAL A 248 6.95 32.68 35.27
CA VAL A 248 5.95 31.88 34.57
C VAL A 248 6.64 30.62 34.02
N ASN A 249 6.35 29.47 34.63
CA ASN A 249 6.89 28.18 34.23
C ASN A 249 5.86 27.44 33.37
N VAL A 250 6.26 27.03 32.17
CA VAL A 250 5.36 26.35 31.22
C VAL A 250 5.76 24.88 31.07
N TYR A 251 4.80 24.00 31.26
CA TYR A 251 4.93 22.55 31.11
C TYR A 251 3.97 22.08 30.04
N VAL A 252 4.43 21.16 29.18
CA VAL A 252 3.60 20.57 28.14
C VAL A 252 3.42 19.09 28.45
N ALA A 253 2.17 18.67 28.60
CA ALA A 253 1.78 17.28 28.73
C ALA A 253 1.20 16.82 27.38
N PRO A 254 1.74 15.73 26.77
CA PRO A 254 1.20 15.21 25.53
C PRO A 254 -0.27 14.79 25.73
N GLY A 255 -1.14 15.24 24.84
CA GLY A 255 -2.54 14.83 24.75
C GLY A 255 -2.71 13.47 24.07
N ASN A 256 -3.95 13.02 23.94
CA ASN A 256 -4.30 11.77 23.25
C ASN A 256 -4.14 11.80 21.72
#